data_AF-A0A151RX92-F1
#
_entry.id   AF-A0A151RX92-F1
#
_cell.length_a   1.000
_cell.length_b   1.000
_cell.length_c   1.000
_cell.angle_alpha   90.00
_cell.angle_beta   90.00
_cell.angle_gamma   90.00
#
_symmetry.space_group_name_H-M   'P 1'
#
loop_
_entity.id
_entity.type
_entity.pdbx_description
1 polymer ?
#
loop_
_entity_poly.entity_id
_entity_poly.type
_entity_poly.pdbx_seq_one_letter_code
_entity_poly.pdbx_strand_id
1 'polypeptide(L)'
;MDREASLWNRRLGHISENGLNCLAKKDVLFGLKSVELEKCSHCMAGKQIRVSFKKHPPSRKLELLELVHSDVCGPLKVKSFSGALYFVTFIDDCSRRKDQVLEKFKEFHALYERQSGKKLKCIRSNDGGVYRGPFDVYYKQHSIRNENTPLKTPQLNGLAEKMNRTLVERVRCMLSEAKLPKHF
;
A
#
# COMPACT_ATOMS: atom_id res chain seq x y z
N MET A 1 -23.45 -5.84 -21.38
CA MET A 1 -23.22 -4.43 -21.74
C MET A 1 -22.06 -3.90 -20.88
N ASP A 2 -20.97 -4.70 -20.72
CA ASP A 2 -20.10 -4.64 -19.52
C ASP A 2 -18.61 -4.40 -19.84
N ARG A 3 -18.35 -3.83 -21.02
CA ARG A 3 -16.97 -3.64 -21.52
C ARG A 3 -16.23 -2.53 -20.78
N GLU A 4 -16.95 -1.55 -20.21
CA GLU A 4 -16.35 -0.35 -19.64
C GLU A 4 -15.78 -0.57 -18.24
N ALA A 5 -16.54 -1.20 -17.33
CA ALA A 5 -16.05 -1.57 -16.00
C ALA A 5 -14.86 -2.55 -16.09
N SER A 6 -14.95 -3.53 -16.99
CA SER A 6 -13.87 -4.48 -17.26
C SER A 6 -12.62 -3.82 -17.85
N LEU A 7 -12.78 -2.78 -18.68
CA LEU A 7 -11.67 -2.00 -19.20
C LEU A 7 -11.00 -1.16 -18.10
N TRP A 8 -11.79 -0.48 -17.27
CA TRP A 8 -11.28 0.29 -16.13
C TRP A 8 -10.59 -0.60 -15.09
N ASN A 9 -11.15 -1.78 -14.82
CA ASN A 9 -10.51 -2.78 -13.97
C ASN A 9 -9.07 -3.06 -14.44
N ARG A 10 -8.88 -3.36 -15.73
CA ARG A 10 -7.56 -3.65 -16.30
C ARG A 10 -6.63 -2.44 -16.29
N ARG A 11 -7.11 -1.28 -16.76
CA ARG A 11 -6.33 -0.03 -16.81
C ARG A 11 -5.84 0.43 -15.43
N LEU A 12 -6.60 0.13 -14.38
CA LEU A 12 -6.26 0.50 -13.00
C LEU A 12 -5.54 -0.63 -12.23
N GLY A 13 -4.90 -1.54 -12.96
CA GLY A 13 -4.08 -2.61 -12.41
C GLY A 13 -4.90 -3.65 -11.67
N HIS A 14 -6.02 -4.07 -12.25
CA HIS A 14 -6.99 -4.97 -11.64
C HIS A 14 -7.47 -4.46 -10.28
N ILE A 15 -8.06 -3.27 -10.23
CA ILE A 15 -8.71 -2.76 -9.02
C ILE A 15 -9.93 -3.64 -8.64
N SER A 16 -10.40 -3.60 -7.39
CA SER A 16 -11.63 -4.31 -7.01
C SER A 16 -12.88 -3.57 -7.52
N GLU A 17 -14.00 -4.27 -7.64
CA GLU A 17 -15.31 -3.66 -7.94
C GLU A 17 -15.66 -2.56 -6.94
N ASN A 18 -15.44 -2.78 -5.64
CA ASN A 18 -15.58 -1.74 -4.61
C ASN A 18 -14.69 -0.52 -4.88
N GLY A 19 -13.46 -0.74 -5.35
CA GLY A 19 -12.54 0.34 -5.70
C GLY A 19 -13.02 1.13 -6.92
N LEU A 20 -13.53 0.45 -7.95
CA LEU A 20 -14.17 1.10 -9.10
C LEU A 20 -15.40 1.89 -8.68
N ASN A 21 -16.28 1.32 -7.86
CA ASN A 21 -17.44 2.00 -7.29
C ASN A 21 -17.05 3.27 -6.54
N CYS A 22 -15.98 3.23 -5.74
CA CYS A 22 -15.47 4.41 -5.04
C CYS A 22 -14.98 5.51 -6.01
N LEU A 23 -14.39 5.15 -7.15
CA LEU A 23 -13.91 6.11 -8.14
C LEU A 23 -15.04 6.65 -9.03
N ALA A 24 -16.00 5.80 -9.41
CA ALA A 24 -17.20 6.18 -10.13
C ALA A 24 -18.06 7.17 -9.32
N LYS A 25 -18.25 6.92 -8.02
CA LYS A 25 -18.95 7.85 -7.11
C LYS A 25 -18.27 9.22 -6.95
N LYS A 26 -16.97 9.31 -7.26
CA LYS A 26 -16.20 10.56 -7.23
C LYS A 26 -16.14 11.24 -8.61
N ASP A 27 -16.86 10.71 -9.59
CA ASP A 27 -16.87 11.18 -10.98
C ASP A 27 -15.48 11.27 -11.62
N VAL A 28 -14.56 10.39 -11.20
CA VAL A 28 -13.19 10.32 -11.72
C VAL A 28 -13.10 9.40 -12.95
N LEU A 29 -14.07 8.50 -13.10
CA LEU A 29 -14.11 7.53 -14.21
C LEU A 29 -15.15 7.97 -15.23
N PHE A 30 -14.71 8.75 -16.21
CA PHE A 30 -15.58 9.22 -17.29
C PHE A 30 -16.27 8.04 -18.00
N GLY A 31 -17.59 8.15 -18.15
CA GLY A 31 -18.45 7.16 -18.81
C GLY A 31 -18.98 6.04 -17.89
N LEU A 32 -18.37 5.79 -16.73
CA LEU A 32 -18.75 4.69 -15.86
C LEU A 32 -19.83 5.07 -14.83
N LYS A 33 -21.10 4.88 -15.18
CA LYS A 33 -22.25 5.21 -14.32
C LYS A 33 -22.65 4.09 -13.33
N SER A 34 -22.50 2.84 -13.74
CA SER A 34 -22.75 1.65 -12.91
C SER A 34 -21.55 0.73 -12.99
N VAL A 35 -21.13 0.15 -11.86
CA VAL A 35 -20.01 -0.77 -11.81
C VAL A 35 -20.55 -2.16 -11.52
N GLU A 36 -20.72 -2.94 -12.58
CA GLU A 36 -20.85 -4.38 -12.51
C GLU A 36 -19.61 -4.99 -13.15
N LEU A 37 -18.78 -5.64 -12.32
CA LEU A 37 -17.52 -6.22 -12.78
C LEU A 37 -17.69 -7.73 -12.96
N GLU A 38 -17.60 -8.18 -14.21
CA GLU A 38 -17.57 -9.61 -14.53
C GLU A 38 -16.36 -10.31 -13.88
N LYS A 39 -16.50 -11.64 -13.68
CA LYS A 39 -15.43 -12.47 -13.11
C LYS A 39 -14.19 -12.42 -14.00
N CYS A 40 -13.14 -11.77 -13.50
CA CYS A 40 -11.84 -11.71 -14.16
C CYS A 40 -10.96 -12.90 -13.74
N SER A 41 -10.56 -13.73 -14.70
CA SER A 41 -9.68 -14.89 -14.48
C SER A 41 -8.34 -14.52 -13.84
N HIS A 42 -7.73 -13.42 -14.26
CA HIS A 42 -6.47 -12.90 -13.69
C HIS A 42 -6.64 -12.44 -12.24
N CYS A 43 -7.76 -11.79 -11.89
CA CYS A 43 -8.10 -11.44 -10.52
C CYS A 43 -8.25 -12.70 -9.64
N MET A 44 -8.93 -13.74 -10.15
CA MET A 44 -9.10 -15.00 -9.41
C MET A 44 -7.76 -15.68 -9.12
N ALA A 45 -6.85 -15.70 -10.11
CA ALA A 45 -5.51 -16.27 -9.94
C ALA A 45 -4.61 -15.42 -9.01
N GLY A 46 -4.74 -14.09 -9.06
CA GLY A 46 -3.85 -13.16 -8.37
C GLY A 46 -4.26 -12.74 -6.96
N LYS A 47 -5.56 -12.78 -6.62
CA LYS A 47 -6.15 -12.20 -5.38
C LYS A 47 -6.78 -13.24 -4.44
N GLN A 48 -6.46 -14.52 -4.59
CA GLN A 48 -7.00 -15.54 -3.68
C GLN A 48 -6.48 -15.31 -2.25
N ILE A 49 -7.39 -15.05 -1.32
CA ILE A 49 -7.08 -14.72 0.09
C ILE A 49 -7.57 -15.81 1.05
N ARG A 50 -6.82 -16.03 2.13
CA ARG A 50 -7.33 -16.73 3.33
C ARG A 50 -8.31 -15.82 4.09
N VAL A 51 -9.28 -16.42 4.77
CA VAL A 51 -10.34 -15.73 5.53
C VAL A 51 -9.75 -14.72 6.53
N SER A 52 -10.32 -13.51 6.61
CA SER A 52 -9.84 -12.46 7.51
C SER A 52 -10.33 -12.65 8.95
N PHE A 53 -9.49 -12.29 9.93
CA PHE A 53 -9.88 -12.18 11.35
C PHE A 53 -10.79 -10.94 11.60
N LYS A 54 -11.50 -10.95 12.75
CA LYS A 54 -12.44 -9.88 13.16
C LYS A 54 -11.79 -8.50 13.10
N LYS A 55 -12.54 -7.52 12.59
CA LYS A 55 -12.11 -6.13 12.43
C LYS A 55 -12.12 -5.44 13.79
N HIS A 56 -11.00 -4.84 14.21
CA HIS A 56 -11.03 -3.77 15.20
C HIS A 56 -11.56 -2.48 14.51
N PRO A 57 -12.24 -1.58 15.24
CA PRO A 57 -12.65 -0.30 14.70
C PRO A 57 -11.41 0.46 14.20
N PRO A 58 -11.37 0.94 12.95
CA PRO A 58 -10.24 1.73 12.48
C PRO A 58 -10.28 3.12 13.13
N SER A 59 -9.33 3.43 14.02
CA SER A 59 -9.09 4.79 14.50
C SER A 59 -8.17 5.53 13.52
N ARG A 60 -8.75 6.02 12.42
CA ARG A 60 -8.03 6.85 11.45
C ARG A 60 -7.64 8.17 12.14
N LYS A 61 -6.38 8.59 11.98
CA LYS A 61 -5.93 9.91 12.39
C LYS A 61 -6.59 11.02 11.56
N LEU A 62 -6.90 12.13 12.23
CA LEU A 62 -7.60 13.26 11.64
C LEU A 62 -6.64 14.17 10.87
N GLU A 63 -5.37 14.17 11.26
CA GLU A 63 -4.35 15.07 10.73
C GLU A 63 -3.33 14.34 9.85
N LEU A 64 -2.96 14.97 8.74
CA LEU A 64 -1.88 14.51 7.88
C LEU A 64 -0.57 14.41 8.67
N LEU A 65 0.17 13.32 8.44
CA LEU A 65 1.47 13.05 9.06
C LEU A 65 1.44 12.89 10.60
N GLU A 66 0.24 12.73 11.18
CA GLU A 66 0.12 12.37 12.60
C GLU A 66 0.65 10.95 12.86
N LEU A 67 0.41 10.04 11.91
CA LEU A 67 0.85 8.65 11.97
C LEU A 67 1.14 8.12 10.56
N VAL A 68 2.37 7.64 10.33
CA VAL A 68 2.74 6.92 9.11
C VAL A 68 2.99 5.45 9.44
N HIS A 69 2.29 4.54 8.79
CA HIS A 69 2.52 3.10 8.88
C HIS A 69 3.60 2.67 7.90
N SER A 70 4.54 1.85 8.35
CA SER A 70 5.60 1.31 7.50
C SER A 70 5.71 -0.21 7.60
N ASP A 71 5.92 -0.88 6.47
CA ASP A 71 6.16 -2.34 6.44
C ASP A 71 7.10 -2.73 5.30
N VAL A 72 7.98 -3.69 5.57
CA VAL A 72 8.91 -4.26 4.60
C VAL A 72 8.33 -5.57 4.10
N CYS A 73 8.07 -5.66 2.80
CA CYS A 73 7.60 -6.88 2.17
C CYS A 73 8.77 -7.63 1.53
N GLY A 74 9.07 -8.82 2.03
CA GLY A 74 10.03 -9.74 1.43
C GLY A 74 10.56 -10.80 2.43
N PRO A 75 11.51 -11.66 2.01
CA PRO A 75 12.02 -11.77 0.63
C PRO A 75 10.92 -12.28 -0.31
N LEU A 76 10.76 -11.61 -1.45
CA LEU A 76 9.89 -12.07 -2.53
C LEU A 76 10.50 -13.30 -3.19
N LYS A 77 9.66 -14.22 -3.69
CA LYS A 77 10.11 -15.47 -4.34
C LYS A 77 10.90 -15.22 -5.62
N VAL A 78 10.76 -14.03 -6.20
CA VAL A 78 11.35 -13.65 -7.47
C VAL A 78 11.97 -12.27 -7.30
N LYS A 79 13.13 -12.04 -7.91
CA LYS A 79 13.77 -10.72 -7.97
C LYS A 79 12.96 -9.78 -8.85
N SER A 80 12.98 -8.50 -8.52
CA SER A 80 12.56 -7.42 -9.41
C SER A 80 13.50 -7.29 -10.61
N PHE A 81 13.11 -6.45 -11.57
CA PHE A 81 13.87 -6.19 -12.79
C PHE A 81 15.22 -5.57 -12.44
N SER A 82 15.25 -4.76 -11.36
CA SER A 82 16.45 -4.19 -10.77
C SER A 82 17.16 -5.12 -9.77
N GLY A 83 16.77 -6.38 -9.67
CA GLY A 83 17.38 -7.38 -8.78
C GLY A 83 16.91 -7.35 -7.32
N ALA A 84 15.91 -6.53 -6.96
CA ALA A 84 15.46 -6.36 -5.58
C ALA A 84 14.55 -7.51 -5.11
N LEU A 85 14.72 -7.94 -3.86
CA LEU A 85 13.90 -8.98 -3.22
C LEU A 85 12.94 -8.43 -2.16
N TYR A 86 13.06 -7.14 -1.86
CA TYR A 86 12.29 -6.47 -0.82
C TYR A 86 11.77 -5.15 -1.37
N PHE A 87 10.58 -4.75 -0.94
CA PHE A 87 10.11 -3.38 -1.07
C PHE A 87 9.56 -2.92 0.27
N VAL A 88 9.45 -1.61 0.45
CA VAL A 88 8.91 -1.00 1.65
C VAL A 88 7.78 -0.07 1.26
N THR A 89 6.75 0.01 2.10
CA THR A 89 5.70 1.02 1.96
C THR A 89 5.63 1.87 3.21
N PHE A 90 5.55 3.19 3.03
CA PHE A 90 5.18 4.18 4.02
C PHE A 90 3.77 4.64 3.71
N ILE A 91 2.84 4.62 4.66
CA ILE A 91 1.43 4.95 4.45
C ILE A 91 0.97 5.95 5.50
N ASP A 92 0.66 7.16 5.10
CA ASP A 92 0.03 8.13 5.99
C ASP A 92 -1.37 7.65 6.41
N ASP A 93 -1.63 7.55 7.71
CA ASP A 93 -2.89 7.00 8.24
C ASP A 93 -4.08 7.89 7.90
N CYS A 94 -3.87 9.21 7.91
CA CYS A 94 -4.86 10.19 7.50
C CYS A 94 -5.16 10.09 6.01
N SER A 95 -4.22 10.25 5.07
CA SER A 95 -4.51 10.30 3.62
C SER A 95 -4.53 8.95 2.89
N ARG A 96 -3.95 7.90 3.47
CA ARG A 96 -3.73 6.58 2.84
C ARG A 96 -2.78 6.59 1.61
N ARG A 97 -1.96 7.62 1.42
CA ARG A 97 -0.96 7.73 0.33
C ARG A 97 0.35 7.00 0.67
N LYS A 98 1.11 6.57 -0.35
CA LYS A 98 2.28 5.67 -0.18
C LYS A 98 3.61 6.19 -0.76
N ASP A 99 4.73 5.88 -0.09
CA ASP A 99 6.11 6.12 -0.57
C ASP A 99 7.10 5.02 -0.11
N GLN A 100 8.38 4.96 -0.56
CA GLN A 100 9.35 3.85 -0.28
C GLN A 100 10.71 4.31 0.32
N VAL A 101 11.65 3.37 0.65
CA VAL A 101 13.10 3.32 1.12
C VAL A 101 13.69 4.48 1.95
N LEU A 102 14.70 4.35 2.82
CA LEU A 102 15.26 5.47 3.64
C LEU A 102 15.50 6.79 2.86
N GLU A 103 16.26 6.79 1.76
CA GLU A 103 16.45 8.02 0.96
C GLU A 103 15.13 8.50 0.35
N LYS A 104 14.32 7.55 -0.10
CA LYS A 104 12.96 7.82 -0.58
C LYS A 104 11.99 8.23 0.53
N PHE A 105 12.29 7.93 1.80
CA PHE A 105 11.57 8.29 3.00
C PHE A 105 11.97 9.69 3.40
N LYS A 106 13.26 10.06 3.26
CA LYS A 106 13.71 11.44 3.37
C LYS A 106 13.06 12.30 2.29
N GLU A 107 13.02 11.83 1.04
CA GLU A 107 12.31 12.49 -0.05
C GLU A 107 10.80 12.61 0.25
N PHE A 108 10.16 11.52 0.67
CA PHE A 108 8.76 11.50 1.10
C PHE A 108 8.48 12.50 2.21
N HIS A 109 9.28 12.43 3.28
CA HIS A 109 9.18 13.28 4.45
C HIS A 109 9.29 14.75 4.04
N ALA A 110 10.34 15.11 3.31
CA ALA A 110 10.54 16.48 2.82
C ALA A 110 9.39 16.94 1.89
N LEU A 111 8.95 16.08 0.97
CA LEU A 111 7.88 16.38 0.01
C LEU A 111 6.55 16.62 0.72
N TYR A 112 6.15 15.72 1.63
CA TYR A 112 4.84 15.79 2.28
C TYR A 112 4.80 16.88 3.36
N GLU A 113 5.88 17.14 4.09
CA GLU A 113 5.93 18.29 4.98
C GLU A 113 5.77 19.60 4.18
N ARG A 114 6.44 19.72 3.04
CA ARG A 114 6.33 20.89 2.17
C ARG A 114 4.94 21.05 1.56
N GLN A 115 4.33 19.96 1.10
CA GLN A 115 2.99 19.99 0.51
C GLN A 115 1.89 20.29 1.52
N SER A 116 2.03 19.79 2.75
CA SER A 116 0.99 19.91 3.78
C SER A 116 1.18 21.09 4.72
N GLY A 117 2.40 21.64 4.82
CA GLY A 117 2.79 22.61 5.84
C GLY A 117 2.86 22.02 7.25
N LYS A 118 2.76 20.70 7.40
CA LYS A 118 2.71 19.99 8.69
C LYS A 118 3.96 19.16 8.90
N LYS A 119 4.35 18.98 10.17
CA LYS A 119 5.51 18.17 10.56
C LYS A 119 5.14 16.73 10.83
N LEU A 120 5.97 15.78 10.38
CA LEU A 120 5.78 14.36 10.67
C LEU A 120 6.04 14.08 12.16
N LYS A 121 5.02 13.56 12.87
CA LYS A 121 5.10 13.37 14.32
C LYS A 121 5.51 11.96 14.71
N CYS A 122 4.98 10.95 14.01
CA CYS A 122 5.14 9.56 14.42
C CYS A 122 5.21 8.61 13.22
N ILE A 123 6.11 7.65 13.28
CA ILE A 123 6.15 6.50 12.40
C ILE A 123 5.85 5.23 13.20
N ARG A 124 5.12 4.29 12.61
CA ARG A 124 4.81 2.98 13.19
C ARG A 124 5.27 1.87 12.26
N SER A 125 6.13 0.97 12.75
CA SER A 125 6.65 -0.18 12.00
C SER A 125 6.44 -1.50 12.74
N ASN A 126 6.32 -2.62 12.00
CA ASN A 126 6.49 -3.94 12.61
C ASN A 126 7.99 -4.23 12.78
N ASP A 127 8.37 -4.70 13.97
CA ASP A 127 9.79 -4.92 14.28
C ASP A 127 10.30 -6.19 13.56
N GLY A 128 10.79 -6.01 12.34
CA GLY A 128 11.68 -6.93 11.65
C GLY A 128 13.16 -6.51 11.74
N GLY A 129 13.51 -5.56 12.60
CA GLY A 129 14.87 -5.00 12.72
C GLY A 129 15.34 -4.12 11.55
N VAL A 130 14.53 -3.92 10.52
CA VAL A 130 14.92 -3.21 9.27
C VAL A 130 15.06 -1.69 9.46
N TYR A 131 14.34 -1.10 10.42
CA TYR A 131 14.36 0.35 10.70
C TYR A 131 15.24 0.72 11.90
N ARG A 132 16.34 0.00 12.11
CA ARG A 132 17.31 0.31 13.17
C ARG A 132 18.54 1.02 12.61
N GLY A 133 19.25 1.78 13.46
CA GLY A 133 20.52 2.42 13.12
C GLY A 133 20.33 3.76 12.38
N PRO A 134 20.61 3.88 11.07
CA PRO A 134 20.49 5.15 10.35
C PRO A 134 19.09 5.80 10.44
N PHE A 135 18.04 4.98 10.52
CA PHE A 135 16.67 5.45 10.73
C PHE A 135 16.49 6.06 12.11
N ASP A 136 17.01 5.45 13.18
CA ASP A 136 16.92 5.99 14.54
C ASP A 136 17.63 7.35 14.65
N VAL A 137 18.78 7.49 14.00
CA VAL A 137 19.51 8.77 13.92
C VAL A 137 18.66 9.82 13.19
N TYR A 138 18.09 9.45 12.04
CA TYR A 138 17.25 10.35 11.26
C TYR A 138 15.99 10.79 12.02
N TYR A 139 15.30 9.86 12.68
CA TYR A 139 14.10 10.15 13.47
C TYR A 139 14.42 11.08 14.64
N LYS A 140 15.54 10.85 15.36
CA LYS A 140 16.00 11.74 16.43
C LYS A 140 16.29 13.16 15.91
N GLN A 141 17.01 13.27 14.79
CA GLN A 141 17.32 14.57 14.17
C GLN A 141 16.07 15.39 13.82
N HIS A 142 14.98 14.71 13.44
CA HIS A 142 13.74 15.37 13.03
C HIS A 142 12.65 15.33 14.12
N SER A 143 12.97 14.88 15.34
CA SER A 143 12.03 14.74 16.44
C SER A 143 10.78 13.90 16.10
N ILE A 144 10.96 12.86 15.29
CA ILE A 144 9.92 11.91 14.91
C ILE A 144 9.87 10.78 15.95
N ARG A 145 8.69 10.52 16.51
CA ARG A 145 8.46 9.39 17.41
C ARG A 145 8.43 8.07 16.62
N ASN A 146 9.20 7.08 17.05
CA ASN A 146 9.18 5.73 16.48
C ASN A 146 8.33 4.80 17.37
N GLU A 147 7.26 4.23 16.82
CA GLU A 147 6.40 3.23 17.46
C GLU A 147 6.61 1.85 16.82
N ASN A 148 7.22 0.93 17.56
CA ASN A 148 7.36 -0.45 17.12
C ASN A 148 6.17 -1.28 17.60
N THR A 149 5.45 -1.93 16.68
CA THR A 149 4.41 -2.89 17.06
C THR A 149 5.07 -4.19 17.54
N PRO A 150 4.59 -4.80 18.64
CA PRO A 150 5.11 -6.07 19.13
C PRO A 150 5.15 -7.16 18.04
N LEU A 151 6.21 -7.97 18.08
CA LEU A 151 6.32 -9.18 17.25
C LEU A 151 5.04 -10.03 17.38
N LYS A 152 4.57 -10.59 16.26
CA LYS A 152 3.36 -11.44 16.18
C LYS A 152 2.04 -10.71 16.49
N THR A 153 1.99 -9.38 16.41
CA THR A 153 0.73 -8.58 16.41
C THR A 153 0.46 -7.89 15.07
N PRO A 154 0.36 -8.64 13.95
CA PRO A 154 0.16 -8.09 12.60
C PRO A 154 -1.07 -7.18 12.49
N GLN A 155 -2.06 -7.36 13.37
CA GLN A 155 -3.26 -6.54 13.44
C GLN A 155 -2.97 -5.06 13.71
N LEU A 156 -1.91 -4.73 14.47
CA LEU A 156 -1.56 -3.35 14.86
C LEU A 156 -0.89 -2.56 13.73
N ASN A 157 -0.24 -3.26 12.80
CA ASN A 157 0.31 -2.68 11.56
C ASN A 157 -0.46 -3.12 10.31
N GLY A 158 -1.70 -3.59 10.49
CA GLY A 158 -2.46 -4.25 9.45
C GLY A 158 -2.76 -3.37 8.23
N LEU A 159 -2.58 -2.05 8.34
CA LEU A 159 -2.72 -1.11 7.23
C LEU A 159 -1.59 -1.25 6.21
N ALA A 160 -0.34 -1.25 6.66
CA ALA A 160 0.81 -1.46 5.79
C ALA A 160 0.83 -2.88 5.23
N GLU A 161 0.51 -3.89 6.05
CA GLU A 161 0.44 -5.28 5.59
C GLU A 161 -0.65 -5.50 4.52
N LYS A 162 -1.87 -4.99 4.75
CA LYS A 162 -2.96 -5.05 3.75
C LYS A 162 -2.55 -4.37 2.45
N MET A 163 -1.80 -3.28 2.56
CA MET A 163 -1.37 -2.53 1.41
C MET A 163 -0.29 -3.25 0.62
N ASN A 164 0.70 -3.83 1.29
CA ASN A 164 1.73 -4.67 0.70
C ASN A 164 1.10 -5.86 -0.03
N ARG A 165 0.11 -6.52 0.61
CA ARG A 165 -0.68 -7.56 -0.04
C ARG A 165 -1.39 -7.06 -1.30
N THR A 166 -2.08 -5.91 -1.22
CA THR A 166 -2.78 -5.32 -2.36
C THR A 166 -1.84 -5.03 -3.53
N LEU A 167 -0.63 -4.52 -3.26
CA LEU A 167 0.39 -4.26 -4.29
C LEU A 167 0.82 -5.57 -4.98
N VAL A 168 1.18 -6.59 -4.20
CA VAL A 168 1.64 -7.88 -4.73
C VAL A 168 0.55 -8.57 -5.54
N GLU A 169 -0.70 -8.56 -5.07
CA GLU A 169 -1.83 -9.15 -5.78
C GLU A 169 -2.08 -8.46 -7.12
N ARG A 170 -2.04 -7.12 -7.17
CA ARG A 170 -2.20 -6.37 -8.42
C ARG A 170 -1.09 -6.67 -9.42
N VAL A 171 0.17 -6.69 -8.97
CA VAL A 171 1.32 -7.05 -9.82
C VAL A 171 1.13 -8.44 -10.42
N ARG A 172 0.70 -9.43 -9.62
CA ARG A 172 0.42 -10.78 -10.12
C ARG A 172 -0.68 -10.82 -11.17
N CYS A 173 -1.76 -10.05 -10.99
CA CYS A 173 -2.83 -9.97 -11.98
C CYS A 173 -2.31 -9.38 -13.31
N MET A 174 -1.56 -8.27 -13.24
CA MET A 174 -1.01 -7.61 -14.43
C MET A 174 -0.03 -8.51 -15.19
N LEU A 175 0.87 -9.20 -14.48
CA LEU A 175 1.79 -10.16 -15.10
C LEU A 175 1.04 -11.33 -15.75
N SER A 176 0.00 -11.84 -15.08
CA SER A 176 -0.84 -12.92 -15.62
C SER A 176 -1.56 -12.50 -16.90
N GLU A 177 -2.11 -11.28 -16.94
CA GLU A 177 -2.77 -10.75 -18.14
C GLU A 177 -1.78 -10.53 -19.29
N ALA A 178 -0.61 -9.96 -18.98
CA ALA A 178 0.45 -9.72 -19.97
C ALA A 178 1.17 -11.00 -20.42
N LYS A 179 0.84 -12.17 -19.85
CA LYS A 179 1.54 -13.45 -20.06
C LYS A 179 3.05 -13.36 -19.81
N LEU A 180 3.44 -12.50 -18.88
CA LEU A 180 4.83 -12.30 -18.50
C LEU A 180 5.26 -13.31 -17.42
N PRO A 181 6.54 -13.68 -17.38
CA PRO A 181 7.05 -14.53 -16.31
C PRO A 181 6.92 -13.82 -14.95
N LYS A 182 7.05 -14.58 -13.86
CA LYS A 182 6.89 -14.04 -12.50
C LYS A 182 8.01 -13.08 -12.06
N HIS A 183 8.99 -12.84 -12.93
CA HIS A 183 10.02 -11.83 -12.76
C HIS A 183 9.36 -10.47 -13.02
N PHE A 184 9.17 -9.69 -11.94
CA PHE A 184 8.90 -8.25 -12.00
C PHE A 184 10.24 -7.52 -11.99
#